data_AF-A0AA43C320-F1
#
_entry.id   AF-A0AA43C320-F1
#
_cell.length_a   1.000
_cell.length_b   1.000
_cell.length_c   1.000
_cell.angle_alpha   90.00
_cell.angle_beta   90.00
_cell.angle_gamma   90.00
#
_symmetry.space_group_name_H-M   'P 1'
#
loop_
_entity.id
_entity.type
_entity.pdbx_description
1 polymer ?
#
loop_
_entity_poly.entity_id
_entity_poly.type
_entity_poly.pdbx_seq_one_letter_code
_entity_poly.pdbx_strand_id
1 'polypeptide(L)'
;MAARRAWYKGRMRTCSLTVAMSLLRGICCLSVAAVCIPAAAQEPEIFSRTHSLFEQIRGSVAQIRVLLGSSDSHAATGSGFVVGDDGLIITNYHVIADNALEPDVYRLEFVLPGGRRGPLQIVAIDVLNDLAVVKGDTGQVKALGFRARPLAKGDGGFSLGYPLRQGLTVVEGIYNGRSEELYYERIHFTGAINSGMSGGPAVDSAGRVFGVNVATHRGGQLVSFLVPAGFATKLLARARALSAPPPANFRGDVGAQLKAHDRALQKALEAPLPTQQLGPLIVPARMGTFMQCAAGTERERDKAYDVNSYYCYTLSWLYVDPKLQTGTVMFRHRVLRSLELDPLRFAHVQEMQFRAAVSSDYTSRKHHTAYACQDRIVALQGVRAKVAQCLRRYKLFDGLYDMVLKVATLGDSSLALHSELQMDGVSYEHAMELSHRFLETIRWNR
;
A
#
# COMPACT_ATOMS: atom_id res chain seq x y z
N MET A 1 -4.94 -22.42 40.45
CA MET A 1 -4.07 -23.58 40.78
C MET A 1 -3.10 -23.79 39.63
N ALA A 2 -1.83 -24.02 39.97
CA ALA A 2 -0.65 -23.83 39.13
C ALA A 2 -0.40 -24.93 38.09
N ALA A 3 0.21 -24.57 36.96
CA ALA A 3 0.97 -25.50 36.11
C ALA A 3 2.35 -24.89 35.81
N ARG A 4 3.38 -25.66 36.15
CA ARG A 4 4.79 -25.26 36.32
C ARG A 4 5.56 -25.23 34.99
N ARG A 5 6.50 -24.29 34.89
CA ARG A 5 7.56 -24.19 33.88
C ARG A 5 8.61 -25.29 34.10
N ALA A 6 9.03 -25.97 33.05
CA ALA A 6 10.20 -26.86 33.04
C ALA A 6 11.39 -26.14 32.39
N TRP A 7 12.50 -26.06 33.13
CA TRP A 7 13.80 -25.56 32.66
C TRP A 7 14.68 -26.73 32.26
N TYR A 8 15.30 -26.64 31.08
CA TYR A 8 16.29 -27.60 30.58
C TYR A 8 17.70 -27.20 31.10
N LYS A 9 18.36 -28.07 31.88
CA LYS A 9 19.76 -27.92 32.30
C LYS A 9 20.61 -28.95 31.54
N GLY A 10 21.42 -28.49 30.59
CA GLY A 10 22.45 -29.30 29.92
C GLY A 10 23.75 -29.34 30.76
N ARG A 11 24.26 -30.55 31.01
CA ARG A 11 25.48 -30.88 31.76
C ARG A 11 26.75 -30.37 31.06
N MET A 12 27.59 -29.62 31.78
CA MET A 12 29.01 -29.43 31.44
C MET A 12 29.81 -30.69 31.83
N ARG A 13 30.64 -31.19 30.91
CA ARG A 13 31.62 -32.24 31.18
C ARG A 13 32.96 -31.60 31.52
N THR A 14 33.42 -31.81 32.75
CA THR A 14 34.77 -31.49 33.22
C THR A 14 35.74 -32.60 32.80
N CYS A 15 36.83 -32.23 32.14
CA CYS A 15 37.94 -33.14 31.83
C CYS A 15 39.05 -32.90 32.86
N SER A 16 39.33 -33.90 33.69
CA SER A 16 40.44 -33.91 34.65
C SER A 16 41.72 -34.36 33.96
N LEU A 17 42.80 -33.59 34.06
CA LEU A 17 44.15 -34.06 33.72
C LEU A 17 44.97 -34.21 35.01
N THR A 18 45.41 -35.44 35.25
CA THR A 18 46.29 -35.87 36.33
C THR A 18 47.73 -35.45 36.00
N VAL A 19 48.40 -34.78 36.93
CA VAL A 19 49.81 -34.36 36.80
C VAL A 19 50.71 -35.51 37.27
N ALA A 20 51.56 -36.03 36.38
CA ALA A 20 52.65 -36.92 36.73
C ALA A 20 53.95 -36.11 36.88
N MET A 21 54.54 -36.21 38.07
CA MET A 21 55.75 -35.50 38.48
C MET A 21 56.98 -36.31 38.05
N SER A 22 57.91 -35.71 37.31
CA SER A 22 59.21 -36.32 37.01
C SER A 22 60.28 -35.23 37.01
N LEU A 23 61.18 -35.34 37.99
CA LEU A 23 62.36 -34.49 38.21
C LEU A 23 63.45 -34.85 37.20
N LEU A 24 64.01 -33.88 36.47
CA LEU A 24 65.42 -33.88 36.05
C LEU A 24 65.87 -32.54 35.43
N ARG A 25 66.83 -31.91 36.14
CA ARG A 25 67.98 -31.10 35.68
C ARG A 25 67.77 -29.97 34.65
N GLY A 26 67.67 -28.76 35.19
CA GLY A 26 68.54 -27.60 34.91
C GLY A 26 68.91 -27.28 33.46
N ILE A 27 68.14 -26.38 32.84
CA ILE A 27 68.62 -25.42 31.83
C ILE A 27 67.95 -24.07 32.12
N CYS A 28 68.78 -23.04 32.24
CA CYS A 28 68.39 -21.65 32.45
C CYS A 28 67.64 -21.13 31.21
N CYS A 29 66.31 -20.97 31.30
CA CYS A 29 65.50 -20.28 30.29
C CYS A 29 64.99 -18.98 30.89
N LEU A 30 65.42 -17.85 30.32
CA LEU A 30 64.83 -16.54 30.58
C LEU A 30 63.32 -16.61 30.29
N SER A 31 62.52 -16.45 31.35
CA SER A 31 61.07 -16.32 31.27
C SER A 31 60.71 -14.96 30.68
N VAL A 32 60.46 -14.93 29.37
CA VAL A 32 59.70 -13.84 28.75
C VAL A 32 58.27 -13.97 29.26
N ALA A 33 57.89 -13.12 30.21
CA ALA A 33 56.49 -12.97 30.60
C ALA A 33 55.72 -12.46 29.37
N ALA A 34 55.01 -13.36 28.69
CA ALA A 34 54.09 -13.01 27.63
C ALA A 34 52.96 -12.18 28.25
N VAL A 35 53.05 -10.85 28.10
CA VAL A 35 51.93 -9.95 28.32
C VAL A 35 50.88 -10.33 27.28
N CYS A 36 49.87 -11.09 27.71
CA CYS A 36 48.64 -11.25 26.94
C CYS A 36 47.97 -9.86 26.86
N ILE A 37 48.30 -9.11 25.81
CA ILE A 37 47.49 -7.98 25.38
C ILE A 37 46.12 -8.57 25.05
N PRO A 38 45.02 -8.16 25.73
CA PRO A 38 43.70 -8.62 25.33
C PRO A 38 43.50 -8.14 23.88
N ALA A 39 43.31 -9.10 22.97
CA ALA A 39 42.93 -8.79 21.60
C ALA A 39 41.72 -7.86 21.66
N ALA A 40 41.87 -6.63 21.13
CA ALA A 40 40.77 -5.70 21.01
C ALA A 40 39.61 -6.45 20.37
N ALA A 41 38.47 -6.52 21.05
CA ALA A 41 37.29 -7.18 20.53
C ALA A 41 36.93 -6.50 19.20
N GLN A 42 37.18 -7.17 18.08
CA GLN A 42 36.77 -6.71 16.76
C GLN A 42 35.24 -6.61 16.79
N GLU A 43 34.72 -5.38 16.66
CA GLU A 43 33.29 -5.19 16.48
C GLU A 43 32.85 -5.98 15.24
N PRO A 44 31.74 -6.74 15.30
CA PRO A 44 31.28 -7.53 14.17
C PRO A 44 31.05 -6.66 12.93
N GLU A 45 31.63 -7.05 11.79
CA GLU A 45 31.68 -6.27 10.52
C GLU A 45 30.33 -5.68 10.07
N ILE A 46 29.21 -6.35 10.39
CA ILE A 46 27.86 -5.93 9.97
C ILE A 46 27.45 -4.60 10.62
N PHE A 47 27.81 -4.38 11.89
CA PHE A 47 27.49 -3.15 12.61
C PHE A 47 28.31 -1.96 12.09
N SER A 48 29.57 -2.21 11.72
CA SER A 48 30.47 -1.23 11.11
C SER A 48 29.95 -0.72 9.75
N ARG A 49 29.42 -1.62 8.90
CA ARG A 49 28.90 -1.26 7.56
C ARG A 49 27.61 -0.45 7.61
N THR A 50 26.69 -0.75 8.53
CA THR A 50 25.44 0.01 8.69
C THR A 50 25.71 1.42 9.20
N HIS A 51 26.60 1.56 10.18
CA HIS A 51 26.97 2.85 10.74
C HIS A 51 27.66 3.76 9.70
N SER A 52 28.66 3.22 9.00
CA SER A 52 29.37 3.97 7.94
C SER A 52 28.46 4.38 6.79
N LEU A 53 27.55 3.50 6.36
CA LEU A 53 26.54 3.83 5.35
C LEU A 53 25.62 4.96 5.84
N PHE A 54 25.11 4.88 7.07
CA PHE A 54 24.26 5.92 7.65
C PHE A 54 24.96 7.27 7.67
N GLU A 55 26.19 7.35 8.18
CA GLU A 55 26.97 8.59 8.19
C GLU A 55 27.20 9.15 6.79
N GLN A 56 27.41 8.29 5.80
CA GLN A 56 27.59 8.70 4.41
C GLN A 56 26.32 9.32 3.80
N ILE A 57 25.14 8.77 4.10
CA ILE A 57 23.90 9.14 3.38
C ILE A 57 22.96 10.02 4.17
N ARG A 58 23.09 10.10 5.50
CA ARG A 58 22.13 10.83 6.37
C ARG A 58 21.89 12.26 5.94
N GLY A 59 22.95 12.97 5.53
CA GLY A 59 22.89 14.36 5.05
C GLY A 59 21.98 14.56 3.83
N SER A 60 21.73 13.50 3.07
CA SER A 60 20.96 13.49 1.83
C SER A 60 19.48 13.21 2.03
N VAL A 61 19.07 12.81 3.23
CA VAL A 61 17.67 12.48 3.55
C VAL A 61 17.04 13.67 4.25
N ALA A 62 15.93 14.17 3.71
CA ALA A 62 15.20 15.30 4.24
C ALA A 62 13.89 14.83 4.90
N GLN A 63 13.48 15.52 5.96
CA GLN A 63 12.10 15.48 6.42
C GLN A 63 11.27 16.42 5.55
N ILE A 64 10.13 15.96 5.04
CA ILE A 64 9.19 16.76 4.26
C ILE A 64 8.00 17.10 5.15
N ARG A 65 7.64 18.37 5.21
CA ARG A 65 6.56 18.88 6.06
C ARG A 65 5.52 19.60 5.21
N VAL A 66 4.26 19.26 5.45
CA VAL A 66 3.12 20.04 4.98
C VAL A 66 2.61 20.85 6.16
N LEU A 67 2.57 22.16 6.00
CA LEU A 67 2.11 23.11 7.02
C LEU A 67 0.85 23.79 6.52
N LEU A 68 -0.03 24.19 7.44
CA LEU A 68 -1.13 25.09 7.10
C LEU A 68 -0.56 26.47 6.71
N GLY A 69 -1.16 27.12 5.73
CA GLY A 69 -0.78 28.48 5.32
C GLY A 69 -1.08 29.49 6.42
N SER A 70 -2.22 29.32 7.09
CA SER A 70 -2.72 30.19 8.15
C SER A 70 -2.02 30.03 9.50
N SER A 71 -1.35 28.89 9.72
CA SER A 71 -0.61 28.62 10.96
C SER A 71 0.56 27.70 10.67
N ASP A 72 1.68 27.88 11.37
CA ASP A 72 2.87 27.01 11.24
C ASP A 72 2.63 25.59 11.82
N SER A 73 1.37 25.18 11.98
CA SER A 73 0.93 23.88 12.42
C SER A 73 1.11 22.82 11.33
N HIS A 74 1.56 21.64 11.73
CA HIS A 74 1.74 20.52 10.82
C HIS A 74 0.40 19.91 10.39
N ALA A 75 0.21 19.77 9.08
CA ALA A 75 -0.89 19.02 8.48
C ALA A 75 -0.45 17.57 8.17
N ALA A 76 0.74 17.40 7.60
CA ALA A 76 1.31 16.09 7.27
C ALA A 76 2.84 16.12 7.35
N THR A 77 3.46 14.94 7.41
CA THR A 77 4.93 14.80 7.42
C THR A 77 5.33 13.50 6.76
N GLY A 78 6.42 13.54 6.01
CA GLY A 78 7.07 12.39 5.39
C GLY A 78 8.57 12.60 5.31
N SER A 79 9.20 11.84 4.42
CA SER A 79 10.62 11.88 4.12
C SER A 79 10.84 12.08 2.63
N GLY A 80 12.04 12.51 2.28
CA GLY A 80 12.51 12.61 0.91
C GLY A 80 14.03 12.50 0.87
N PHE A 81 14.59 12.48 -0.32
CA PHE A 81 16.04 12.46 -0.48
C PHE A 81 16.50 13.27 -1.69
N VAL A 82 17.64 13.94 -1.53
CA VAL A 82 18.25 14.82 -2.54
C VAL A 82 18.83 13.99 -3.69
N VAL A 83 18.51 14.40 -4.91
CA VAL A 83 18.95 13.77 -6.16
C VAL A 83 19.56 14.80 -7.11
N GLY A 84 20.83 14.64 -7.45
CA GLY A 84 21.62 15.64 -8.18
C GLY A 84 21.95 16.89 -7.37
N ASP A 85 22.64 17.83 -8.01
CA ASP A 85 23.12 19.08 -7.42
C ASP A 85 22.16 20.26 -7.64
N ASP A 86 21.02 20.02 -8.30
CA ASP A 86 20.00 21.00 -8.70
C ASP A 86 18.93 21.25 -7.63
N GLY A 87 19.13 20.72 -6.41
CA GLY A 87 18.21 20.87 -5.27
C GLY A 87 16.91 20.07 -5.43
N LEU A 88 16.89 19.09 -6.34
CA LEU A 88 15.75 18.20 -6.52
C LEU A 88 15.71 17.14 -5.43
N ILE A 89 14.51 16.85 -4.95
CA ILE A 89 14.22 15.87 -3.91
C ILE A 89 13.12 14.94 -4.41
N ILE A 90 13.31 13.63 -4.23
CA ILE A 90 12.25 12.64 -4.42
C ILE A 90 11.51 12.43 -3.10
N THR A 91 10.19 12.34 -3.17
CA THR A 91 9.30 11.94 -2.07
C THR A 91 8.08 11.20 -2.63
N ASN A 92 7.12 10.83 -1.78
CA ASN A 92 5.85 10.27 -2.24
C ASN A 92 4.83 11.37 -2.58
N TYR A 93 3.93 11.08 -3.52
CA TYR A 93 2.82 11.97 -3.84
C TYR A 93 1.90 12.18 -2.63
N HIS A 94 1.53 11.12 -1.90
CA HIS A 94 0.63 11.24 -0.75
C HIS A 94 1.17 12.13 0.37
N VAL A 95 2.49 12.33 0.45
CA VAL A 95 3.12 13.23 1.42
C VAL A 95 2.83 14.70 1.09
N ILE A 96 2.73 15.04 -0.21
CA ILE A 96 2.60 16.41 -0.70
C ILE A 96 1.22 16.74 -1.30
N ALA A 97 0.30 15.77 -1.31
CA ALA A 97 -0.97 15.84 -2.03
C ALA A 97 -1.84 17.04 -1.62
N ASP A 98 -1.90 17.36 -0.32
CA ASP A 98 -2.69 18.50 0.18
C ASP A 98 -2.22 19.83 -0.45
N ASN A 99 -0.90 20.07 -0.53
CA ASN A 99 -0.35 21.25 -1.22
C ASN A 99 -0.51 21.15 -2.74
N ALA A 100 -0.40 19.96 -3.33
CA ALA A 100 -0.60 19.76 -4.76
C ALA A 100 -2.01 20.13 -5.23
N LEU A 101 -3.02 19.86 -4.39
CA LEU A 101 -4.44 20.12 -4.67
C LEU A 101 -4.92 21.48 -4.17
N GLU A 102 -4.39 21.96 -3.04
CA GLU A 102 -4.81 23.19 -2.36
C GLU A 102 -3.59 24.04 -1.93
N PRO A 103 -2.82 24.57 -2.91
CA PRO A 103 -1.59 25.31 -2.65
C PRO A 103 -1.80 26.63 -1.87
N ASP A 104 -3.03 27.18 -1.91
CA ASP A 104 -3.38 28.39 -1.15
C ASP A 104 -3.62 28.10 0.34
N VAL A 105 -3.88 26.84 0.69
CA VAL A 105 -4.19 26.39 2.06
C VAL A 105 -2.98 25.78 2.73
N TYR A 106 -2.09 25.15 1.97
CA TYR A 106 -0.95 24.41 2.50
C TYR A 106 0.35 24.89 1.88
N ARG A 107 1.44 24.81 2.66
CA ARG A 107 2.80 25.09 2.19
C ARG A 107 3.73 23.91 2.48
N LEU A 108 4.76 23.74 1.64
CA LEU A 108 5.74 22.67 1.79
C LEU A 108 7.09 23.20 2.27
N GLU A 109 7.72 22.43 3.15
CA GLU A 109 9.06 22.71 3.67
C GLU A 109 9.88 21.41 3.72
N PHE A 110 11.19 21.50 3.46
CA PHE A 110 12.14 20.45 3.80
C PHE A 110 12.91 20.80 5.08
N VAL A 111 13.34 19.79 5.82
CA VAL A 111 14.31 19.93 6.92
C VAL A 111 15.40 18.88 6.76
N LEU A 112 16.64 19.32 6.60
CA LEU A 112 17.84 18.48 6.53
C LEU A 112 18.44 18.25 7.92
N PRO A 113 19.28 17.21 8.08
CA PRO A 113 20.12 17.06 9.27
C PRO A 113 20.95 18.32 9.52
N GLY A 114 21.09 18.71 10.78
CA GLY A 114 21.75 19.97 11.16
C GLY A 114 20.83 21.20 11.15
N GLY A 115 19.55 21.04 10.77
CA GLY A 115 18.52 22.07 10.98
C GLY A 115 18.31 23.03 9.81
N ARG A 116 19.08 22.90 8.72
CA ARG A 116 18.80 23.62 7.47
C ARG A 116 17.39 23.26 6.99
N ARG A 117 16.58 24.28 6.74
CA ARG A 117 15.21 24.13 6.28
C ARG A 117 14.88 25.20 5.24
N GLY A 118 13.87 24.95 4.42
CA GLY A 118 13.44 25.90 3.42
C GLY A 118 12.19 25.47 2.68
N PRO A 119 11.56 26.39 1.93
CA PRO A 119 10.36 26.10 1.16
C PRO A 119 10.65 25.08 0.05
N LEU A 120 9.62 24.32 -0.31
CA LEU A 120 9.63 23.39 -1.43
C LEU A 120 8.60 23.79 -2.49
N GLN A 121 8.98 23.65 -3.75
CA GLN A 121 8.08 23.72 -4.90
C GLN A 121 7.91 22.33 -5.51
N ILE A 122 6.69 21.92 -5.82
CA ILE A 122 6.45 20.69 -6.58
C ILE A 122 6.83 20.91 -8.05
N VAL A 123 7.63 20.01 -8.61
CA VAL A 123 8.08 20.05 -10.00
C VAL A 123 7.30 19.08 -10.87
N ALA A 124 7.11 17.84 -10.38
CA ALA A 124 6.39 16.80 -11.11
C ALA A 124 5.77 15.78 -10.14
N ILE A 125 4.65 15.18 -10.53
CA ILE A 125 3.96 14.14 -9.76
C ILE A 125 3.63 12.90 -10.60
N ASP A 126 3.66 11.75 -9.96
CA ASP A 126 3.19 10.47 -10.47
C ASP A 126 2.28 9.84 -9.40
N VAL A 127 0.98 10.06 -9.54
CA VAL A 127 -0.08 9.57 -8.65
C VAL A 127 -0.14 8.05 -8.67
N LEU A 128 0.08 7.45 -9.84
CA LEU A 128 -0.04 6.00 -10.04
C LEU A 128 1.04 5.23 -9.27
N ASN A 129 2.26 5.79 -9.24
CA ASN A 129 3.38 5.22 -8.52
C ASN A 129 3.62 5.85 -7.14
N ASP A 130 2.75 6.77 -6.71
CA ASP A 130 2.87 7.51 -5.45
C ASP A 130 4.24 8.20 -5.31
N LEU A 131 4.66 8.95 -6.33
CA LEU A 131 5.93 9.66 -6.36
C LEU A 131 5.75 11.15 -6.67
N ALA A 132 6.64 11.96 -6.13
CA ALA A 132 6.77 13.37 -6.47
C ALA A 132 8.24 13.78 -6.54
N VAL A 133 8.52 14.72 -7.43
CA VAL A 133 9.78 15.48 -7.48
C VAL A 133 9.45 16.88 -6.98
N VAL A 134 10.15 17.31 -5.93
CA VAL A 134 10.07 18.65 -5.37
C VAL A 134 11.44 19.33 -5.44
N LYS A 135 11.49 20.66 -5.38
CA LYS A 135 12.72 21.44 -5.46
C LYS A 135 12.82 22.40 -4.28
N GLY A 136 14.01 22.51 -3.69
CA GLY A 136 14.32 23.47 -2.65
C GLY A 136 15.81 23.82 -2.63
N ASP A 137 16.19 24.84 -1.86
CA ASP A 137 17.60 25.23 -1.68
C ASP A 137 18.28 24.38 -0.59
N THR A 138 18.69 23.18 -0.97
CA THR A 138 19.36 22.21 -0.09
C THR A 138 20.80 22.58 0.24
N GLY A 139 21.41 23.49 -0.54
CA GLY A 139 22.85 23.74 -0.53
C GLY A 139 23.67 22.52 -0.97
N GLN A 140 24.91 22.47 -0.53
CA GLN A 140 25.84 21.40 -0.87
C GLN A 140 25.55 20.15 -0.04
N VAL A 141 24.75 19.26 -0.61
CA VAL A 141 24.42 17.95 -0.05
C VAL A 141 24.83 16.89 -1.06
N LYS A 142 25.43 15.79 -0.60
CA LYS A 142 25.77 14.67 -1.47
C LYS A 142 24.48 14.06 -2.02
N ALA A 143 24.28 14.16 -3.34
CA ALA A 143 23.15 13.50 -3.99
C ALA A 143 23.20 11.97 -3.88
N LEU A 144 22.03 11.35 -3.71
CA LEU A 144 21.92 9.89 -3.83
C LEU A 144 21.79 9.48 -5.30
N GLY A 145 22.54 8.44 -5.67
CA GLY A 145 22.44 7.78 -6.97
C GLY A 145 21.45 6.62 -6.94
N PHE A 146 20.89 6.29 -8.10
CA PHE A 146 19.99 5.15 -8.26
C PHE A 146 20.75 3.89 -8.69
N ARG A 147 20.26 2.73 -8.24
CA ARG A 147 20.75 1.45 -8.72
C ARG A 147 20.19 1.18 -10.12
N ALA A 148 21.05 0.85 -11.07
CA ALA A 148 20.64 0.60 -12.46
C ALA A 148 19.86 -0.71 -12.65
N ARG A 149 20.09 -1.70 -11.77
CA ARG A 149 19.45 -3.02 -11.83
C ARG A 149 18.68 -3.30 -10.54
N PRO A 150 17.61 -4.11 -10.57
CA PRO A 150 16.97 -4.63 -9.35
C PRO A 150 17.92 -5.50 -8.53
N LEU A 151 17.70 -5.54 -7.21
CA LEU A 151 18.40 -6.47 -6.31
C LEU A 151 18.00 -7.92 -6.62
N ALA A 152 18.84 -8.87 -6.23
CA ALA A 152 18.46 -10.28 -6.20
C ALA A 152 17.59 -10.54 -4.96
N LYS A 153 16.62 -11.45 -5.09
CA LYS A 153 15.78 -11.87 -3.96
C LYS A 153 16.68 -12.44 -2.86
N GLY A 154 16.55 -11.92 -1.64
CA GLY A 154 17.40 -12.26 -0.50
C GLY A 154 18.50 -11.24 -0.20
N ASP A 155 18.77 -10.29 -1.11
CA ASP A 155 19.73 -9.21 -0.85
C ASP A 155 19.26 -8.30 0.28
N GLY A 156 20.17 -7.94 1.18
CA GLY A 156 19.94 -6.96 2.24
C GLY A 156 19.97 -5.52 1.73
N GLY A 157 19.27 -4.63 2.43
CA GLY A 157 19.27 -3.20 2.17
C GLY A 157 18.75 -2.40 3.36
N PHE A 158 18.84 -1.08 3.25
CA PHE A 158 18.52 -0.15 4.33
C PHE A 158 17.48 0.86 3.87
N SER A 159 16.41 1.01 4.66
CA SER A 159 15.37 2.01 4.49
C SER A 159 15.59 3.16 5.47
N LEU A 160 15.54 4.39 4.98
CA LEU A 160 15.78 5.59 5.79
C LEU A 160 14.58 6.52 5.77
N GLY A 161 14.31 7.18 6.90
CA GLY A 161 13.27 8.21 6.97
C GLY A 161 13.06 8.73 8.38
N TYR A 162 12.09 9.65 8.53
CA TYR A 162 11.79 10.35 9.77
C TYR A 162 10.47 9.88 10.38
N PRO A 163 10.43 8.70 11.03
CA PRO A 163 9.20 8.21 11.65
C PRO A 163 8.74 9.14 12.77
N LEU A 164 7.44 9.46 12.79
CA LEU A 164 6.77 10.13 13.91
C LEU A 164 7.46 11.41 14.44
N ARG A 165 8.29 12.08 13.63
CA ARG A 165 9.11 13.25 14.00
C ARG A 165 10.18 13.00 15.08
N GLN A 166 10.56 11.74 15.34
CA GLN A 166 11.51 11.39 16.41
C GLN A 166 12.99 11.48 16.01
N GLY A 167 13.27 11.77 14.73
CA GLY A 167 14.63 11.83 14.17
C GLY A 167 14.78 10.93 12.96
N LEU A 168 15.94 10.98 12.30
CA LEU A 168 16.24 10.10 11.17
C LEU A 168 16.47 8.68 11.69
N THR A 169 15.72 7.73 11.17
CA THR A 169 15.79 6.29 11.50
C THR A 169 16.29 5.51 10.30
N VAL A 170 17.09 4.48 10.57
CA VAL A 170 17.51 3.47 9.59
C VAL A 170 16.88 2.14 9.96
N VAL A 171 16.31 1.46 8.97
CA VAL A 171 15.70 0.15 9.11
C VAL A 171 16.37 -0.79 8.12
N GLU A 172 17.05 -1.81 8.62
CA GLU A 172 17.55 -2.90 7.80
C GLU A 172 16.40 -3.84 7.37
N GLY A 173 16.52 -4.41 6.19
CA GLY A 173 15.57 -5.42 5.71
C GLY A 173 16.05 -6.13 4.45
N ILE A 174 15.20 -7.05 3.96
CA ILE A 174 15.54 -7.93 2.83
C ILE A 174 14.64 -7.62 1.65
N TYR A 175 15.25 -7.53 0.47
CA TYR A 175 14.55 -7.45 -0.81
C TYR A 175 13.94 -8.82 -1.17
N ASN A 176 12.61 -8.89 -1.28
CA ASN A 176 11.89 -10.14 -1.54
C ASN A 176 11.39 -10.28 -2.98
N GLY A 177 11.82 -9.40 -3.88
CA GLY A 177 11.35 -9.35 -5.27
C GLY A 177 10.21 -8.35 -5.47
N ARG A 178 9.63 -8.42 -6.67
CA ARG A 178 8.44 -7.65 -7.04
C ARG A 178 7.20 -8.34 -6.47
N SER A 179 6.23 -7.55 -6.01
CA SER A 179 4.91 -8.04 -5.67
C SER A 179 4.11 -8.26 -6.94
N GLU A 180 3.57 -9.46 -7.11
CA GLU A 180 2.67 -9.84 -8.22
C GLU A 180 1.19 -9.65 -7.85
N GLU A 181 0.90 -9.32 -6.58
CA GLU A 181 -0.46 -9.23 -6.04
C GLU A 181 -1.05 -7.82 -6.16
N LEU A 182 -0.21 -6.81 -6.37
CA LEU A 182 -0.60 -5.41 -6.47
C LEU A 182 -0.78 -5.02 -7.94
N TYR A 183 -1.76 -4.16 -8.22
CA TYR A 183 -2.00 -3.66 -9.58
C TYR A 183 -0.81 -2.84 -10.09
N TYR A 184 -0.27 -2.00 -9.21
CA TYR A 184 0.95 -1.24 -9.47
C TYR A 184 2.18 -1.97 -8.92
N GLU A 185 3.24 -2.05 -9.73
CA GLU A 185 4.47 -2.72 -9.34
C GLU A 185 5.05 -2.12 -8.05
N ARG A 186 5.28 -2.99 -7.06
CA ARG A 186 5.98 -2.65 -5.81
C ARG A 186 7.04 -3.69 -5.50
N ILE A 187 8.04 -3.30 -4.74
CA ILE A 187 9.02 -4.21 -4.14
C ILE A 187 8.46 -4.69 -2.81
N HIS A 188 8.50 -5.99 -2.56
CA HIS A 188 8.27 -6.54 -1.23
C HIS A 188 9.57 -6.44 -0.40
N PHE A 189 9.49 -5.78 0.75
CA PHE A 189 10.63 -5.54 1.65
C PHE A 189 10.29 -5.93 3.09
N THR A 190 11.14 -6.74 3.72
CA THR A 190 10.96 -7.16 5.12
C THR A 190 11.69 -6.21 6.04
N GLY A 191 11.01 -5.12 6.41
CA GLY A 191 11.50 -4.11 7.35
C GLY A 191 10.35 -3.22 7.80
N ALA A 192 10.44 -2.67 9.02
CA ALA A 192 9.38 -1.87 9.61
C ALA A 192 9.33 -0.45 9.02
N ILE A 193 8.52 -0.23 7.97
CA ILE A 193 8.32 1.11 7.39
C ILE A 193 7.16 1.80 8.09
N ASN A 194 7.48 2.83 8.88
CA ASN A 194 6.53 3.56 9.71
C ASN A 194 6.05 4.88 9.11
N SER A 195 4.91 5.37 9.61
CA SER A 195 4.40 6.69 9.24
C SER A 195 5.47 7.76 9.49
N GLY A 196 5.69 8.62 8.49
CA GLY A 196 6.80 9.58 8.43
C GLY A 196 8.01 9.11 7.63
N MET A 197 8.21 7.81 7.42
CA MET A 197 9.28 7.28 6.54
C MET A 197 8.91 7.29 5.06
N SER A 198 7.61 7.40 4.73
CA SER A 198 7.11 7.54 3.35
C SER A 198 7.91 8.59 2.57
N GLY A 199 8.36 8.23 1.38
CA GLY A 199 9.13 9.07 0.47
C GLY A 199 10.64 9.03 0.71
N GLY A 200 11.09 8.45 1.83
CA GLY A 200 12.51 8.21 2.08
C GLY A 200 13.10 7.10 1.20
N PRO A 201 14.44 7.02 1.09
CA PRO A 201 15.10 6.06 0.21
C PRO A 201 15.23 4.69 0.88
N ALA A 202 15.17 3.66 0.04
CA ALA A 202 15.72 2.33 0.33
C ALA A 202 16.98 2.12 -0.52
N VAL A 203 18.11 1.83 0.13
CA VAL A 203 19.46 1.79 -0.49
C VAL A 203 20.16 0.44 -0.29
N ASP A 204 20.97 0.06 -1.28
CA ASP A 204 21.86 -1.10 -1.16
C ASP A 204 23.08 -0.78 -0.26
N SER A 205 23.95 -1.77 -0.05
CA SER A 205 25.17 -1.61 0.76
C SER A 205 26.16 -0.57 0.21
N ALA A 206 26.01 -0.12 -1.04
CA ALA A 206 26.81 0.94 -1.65
C ALA A 206 26.12 2.31 -1.55
N GLY A 207 24.97 2.41 -0.88
CA GLY A 207 24.18 3.64 -0.76
C GLY A 207 23.43 4.03 -2.02
N ARG A 208 23.22 3.10 -2.96
CA ARG A 208 22.45 3.35 -4.19
C ARG A 208 20.99 3.01 -3.97
N VAL A 209 20.11 3.92 -4.34
CA VAL A 209 18.66 3.79 -4.15
C VAL A 209 18.10 2.69 -5.06
N PHE A 210 17.47 1.68 -4.47
CA PHE A 210 16.74 0.63 -5.19
C PHE A 210 15.21 0.77 -5.06
N GLY A 211 14.73 1.54 -4.09
CA GLY A 211 13.30 1.84 -3.94
C GLY A 211 13.01 3.08 -3.10
N VAL A 212 11.74 3.49 -3.08
CA VAL A 212 11.21 4.61 -2.28
C VAL A 212 10.18 4.04 -1.29
N ASN A 213 10.32 4.38 -0.02
CA ASN A 213 9.48 3.87 1.07
C ASN A 213 8.02 4.30 0.89
N VAL A 214 7.07 3.39 1.13
CA VAL A 214 5.62 3.70 1.15
C VAL A 214 5.02 3.13 2.43
N ALA A 215 4.63 3.98 3.38
CA ALA A 215 4.08 3.51 4.66
C ALA A 215 2.57 3.19 4.60
N THR A 216 1.88 3.62 3.54
CA THR A 216 0.42 3.48 3.36
C THR A 216 -0.01 2.09 2.88
N HIS A 217 0.89 1.36 2.21
CA HIS A 217 0.63 0.01 1.75
C HIS A 217 1.35 -0.97 2.69
N ARG A 218 0.57 -1.67 3.51
CA ARG A 218 1.07 -2.68 4.46
C ARG A 218 0.36 -4.00 4.23
N GLY A 219 1.12 -5.09 4.12
CA GLY A 219 0.55 -6.45 4.06
C GLY A 219 0.35 -7.09 5.44
N GLY A 220 0.81 -6.44 6.51
CA GLY A 220 0.82 -6.98 7.87
C GLY A 220 2.02 -6.45 8.67
N GLN A 221 2.32 -7.08 9.81
CA GLN A 221 3.55 -6.78 10.56
C GLN A 221 4.78 -7.17 9.73
N LEU A 222 5.76 -6.26 9.63
CA LEU A 222 7.03 -6.48 8.91
C LEU A 222 6.92 -6.76 7.39
N VAL A 223 5.74 -6.60 6.80
CA VAL A 223 5.51 -6.68 5.36
C VAL A 223 5.30 -5.26 4.83
N SER A 224 6.35 -4.70 4.23
CA SER A 224 6.36 -3.36 3.68
C SER A 224 6.54 -3.36 2.17
N PHE A 225 6.03 -2.33 1.51
CA PHE A 225 6.17 -2.15 0.08
C PHE A 225 6.98 -0.89 -0.24
N LEU A 226 7.79 -0.98 -1.30
CA LEU A 226 8.54 0.16 -1.85
C LEU A 226 8.13 0.40 -3.29
N VAL A 227 8.19 1.66 -3.74
CA VAL A 227 8.15 1.98 -5.17
C VAL A 227 9.52 1.64 -5.77
N PRO A 228 9.62 0.85 -6.85
CA PRO A 228 10.89 0.60 -7.52
C PRO A 228 11.57 1.90 -7.98
N ALA A 229 12.89 2.01 -7.77
CA ALA A 229 13.68 3.19 -8.14
C ALA A 229 13.53 3.59 -9.62
N GLY A 230 13.27 2.64 -10.51
CA GLY A 230 13.06 2.91 -11.94
C GLY A 230 11.91 3.90 -12.21
N PHE A 231 10.84 3.89 -11.42
CA PHE A 231 9.76 4.88 -11.56
C PHE A 231 10.22 6.27 -11.12
N ALA A 232 10.98 6.36 -10.02
CA ALA A 232 11.56 7.62 -9.56
C ALA A 232 12.55 8.21 -10.59
N THR A 233 13.40 7.37 -11.19
CA THR A 233 14.32 7.80 -12.25
C THR A 233 13.57 8.34 -13.48
N LYS A 234 12.50 7.66 -13.91
CA LYS A 234 11.66 8.13 -15.03
C LYS A 234 10.97 9.46 -14.71
N LEU A 235 10.42 9.59 -13.51
CA LEU A 235 9.80 10.84 -13.06
C LEU A 235 10.81 11.99 -12.98
N LEU A 236 12.01 11.72 -12.47
CA LEU A 236 13.10 12.70 -12.38
C LEU A 236 13.56 13.15 -13.77
N ALA A 237 13.70 12.22 -14.72
CA ALA A 237 14.04 12.54 -16.10
C ALA A 237 12.97 13.44 -16.74
N ARG A 238 11.69 13.13 -16.53
CA ARG A 238 10.58 13.98 -16.98
C ARG A 238 10.64 15.36 -16.34
N ALA A 239 10.86 15.44 -15.03
CA ALA A 239 10.96 16.71 -14.29
C ALA A 239 12.09 17.61 -14.84
N ARG A 240 13.25 17.03 -15.17
CA ARG A 240 14.38 17.76 -15.77
C ARG A 240 14.15 18.19 -17.22
N ALA A 241 13.30 17.48 -17.95
CA ALA A 241 12.95 17.81 -19.33
C ALA A 241 11.85 18.87 -19.44
N LEU A 242 11.22 19.28 -18.32
CA LEU A 242 10.22 20.34 -18.33
C LEU A 242 10.87 21.69 -18.64
N SER A 243 10.40 22.35 -19.69
CA SER A 243 10.79 23.71 -20.05
C SER A 243 9.83 24.76 -19.50
N ALA A 244 8.58 24.38 -19.25
CA ALA A 244 7.56 25.25 -18.65
C ALA A 244 7.65 25.23 -17.11
N PRO A 245 7.31 26.34 -16.43
CA PRO A 245 7.19 26.33 -14.98
C PRO A 245 6.09 25.37 -14.52
N PRO A 246 6.21 24.76 -13.32
CA PRO A 246 5.14 23.95 -12.76
C PRO A 246 3.82 24.71 -12.66
N PRO A 247 2.67 24.03 -12.83
CA PRO A 247 1.38 24.68 -12.70
C PRO A 247 1.15 25.15 -11.26
N ALA A 248 0.23 26.11 -11.08
CA ALA A 248 -0.12 26.62 -9.75
C ALA A 248 -0.66 25.52 -8.83
N ASN A 249 -1.43 24.57 -9.38
CA ASN A 249 -1.88 23.35 -8.70
C ASN A 249 -1.83 22.18 -9.69
N PHE A 250 -1.90 20.96 -9.16
CA PHE A 250 -1.78 19.73 -9.94
C PHE A 250 -3.11 18.99 -10.12
N ARG A 251 -4.26 19.64 -9.94
CA ARG A 251 -5.58 18.99 -10.09
C ARG A 251 -5.77 18.42 -11.49
N GLY A 252 -5.31 19.15 -12.52
CA GLY A 252 -5.34 18.69 -13.91
C GLY A 252 -4.51 17.43 -14.13
N ASP A 253 -3.27 17.42 -13.63
CA ASP A 253 -2.37 16.27 -13.71
C ASP A 253 -2.92 15.04 -12.97
N VAL A 254 -3.46 15.24 -11.77
CA VAL A 254 -4.10 14.16 -11.00
C VAL A 254 -5.28 13.61 -11.78
N GLY A 255 -6.20 14.45 -12.26
CA GLY A 255 -7.36 14.03 -13.04
C GLY A 255 -6.98 13.28 -14.33
N ALA A 256 -5.94 13.71 -15.03
CA ALA A 256 -5.43 13.04 -16.22
C ALA A 256 -4.89 11.63 -15.89
N GLN A 257 -4.16 11.48 -14.78
CA GLN A 257 -3.63 10.20 -14.34
C GLN A 257 -4.73 9.25 -13.85
N LEU A 258 -5.74 9.74 -13.11
CA LEU A 258 -6.89 8.93 -12.70
C LEU A 258 -7.65 8.38 -13.91
N LYS A 259 -7.87 9.20 -14.95
CA LYS A 259 -8.46 8.74 -16.21
C LYS A 259 -7.57 7.74 -16.96
N ALA A 260 -6.25 7.88 -16.86
CA ALA A 260 -5.33 6.91 -17.46
C ALA A 260 -5.40 5.55 -16.75
N HIS A 261 -5.53 5.56 -15.41
CA HIS A 261 -5.79 4.36 -14.63
C HIS A 261 -7.10 3.69 -15.02
N ASP A 262 -8.19 4.45 -15.14
CA ASP A 262 -9.49 3.93 -15.58
C ASP A 262 -9.40 3.20 -16.93
N ARG A 263 -8.77 3.82 -17.93
CA ARG A 263 -8.56 3.17 -19.24
C ARG A 263 -7.72 1.89 -19.14
N ALA A 264 -6.69 1.88 -18.30
CA ALA A 264 -5.86 0.70 -18.10
C ALA A 264 -6.63 -0.43 -17.40
N LEU A 265 -7.49 -0.09 -16.44
CA LEU A 265 -8.37 -1.01 -15.75
C LEU A 265 -9.44 -1.57 -16.70
N GLN A 266 -10.06 -0.73 -17.53
CA GLN A 266 -11.02 -1.18 -18.56
C GLN A 266 -10.39 -2.21 -19.49
N LYS A 267 -9.19 -1.93 -19.98
CA LYS A 267 -8.43 -2.87 -20.80
C LYS A 267 -8.12 -4.16 -20.05
N ALA A 268 -7.74 -4.09 -18.78
CA ALA A 268 -7.46 -5.27 -17.96
C ALA A 268 -8.71 -6.15 -17.72
N LEU A 269 -9.90 -5.59 -17.88
CA LEU A 269 -11.19 -6.25 -17.70
C LEU A 269 -11.93 -6.49 -19.03
N GLU A 270 -11.27 -6.34 -20.18
CA GLU A 270 -11.92 -6.44 -21.51
C GLU A 270 -12.35 -7.88 -21.85
N ALA A 271 -11.60 -8.88 -21.39
CA ALA A 271 -11.89 -10.29 -21.63
C ALA A 271 -13.18 -10.75 -20.94
N PRO A 272 -13.91 -11.75 -21.48
CA PRO A 272 -15.12 -12.29 -20.85
C PRO A 272 -14.92 -12.59 -19.36
N LEU A 273 -15.88 -12.19 -18.52
CA LEU A 273 -15.75 -12.31 -17.08
C LEU A 273 -15.71 -13.80 -16.68
N PRO A 274 -14.68 -14.24 -15.93
CA PRO A 274 -14.63 -15.58 -15.40
C PRO A 274 -15.84 -15.87 -14.52
N THR A 275 -16.27 -17.12 -14.47
CA THR A 275 -17.44 -17.55 -13.69
C THR A 275 -17.06 -18.56 -12.62
N GLN A 276 -17.84 -18.60 -11.55
CA GLN A 276 -17.80 -19.65 -10.54
C GLN A 276 -19.22 -20.10 -10.18
N GLN A 277 -19.32 -21.29 -9.60
CA GLN A 277 -20.57 -21.86 -9.16
C GLN A 277 -20.74 -21.72 -7.64
N LEU A 278 -21.86 -21.14 -7.20
CA LEU A 278 -22.28 -21.04 -5.81
C LEU A 278 -23.62 -21.76 -5.62
N GLY A 279 -23.57 -23.08 -5.48
CA GLY A 279 -24.77 -23.93 -5.48
C GLY A 279 -25.43 -23.97 -6.88
N PRO A 280 -26.73 -23.65 -7.03
CA PRO A 280 -27.39 -23.60 -8.33
C PRO A 280 -27.11 -22.29 -9.10
N LEU A 281 -26.40 -21.35 -8.48
CA LEU A 281 -26.10 -20.04 -9.06
C LEU A 281 -24.74 -20.06 -9.73
N ILE A 282 -24.63 -19.39 -10.87
CA ILE A 282 -23.36 -19.09 -11.53
C ILE A 282 -23.22 -17.57 -11.52
N VAL A 283 -22.06 -17.12 -11.05
CA VAL A 283 -21.78 -15.70 -10.80
C VAL A 283 -20.38 -15.35 -11.29
N PRO A 284 -20.09 -14.05 -11.50
CA PRO A 284 -18.74 -13.57 -11.72
C PRO A 284 -17.74 -14.11 -10.68
N ALA A 285 -16.54 -14.43 -11.15
CA ALA A 285 -15.41 -14.85 -10.35
C ALA A 285 -14.27 -13.85 -10.48
N ARG A 286 -13.11 -14.17 -9.90
CA ARG A 286 -11.89 -13.34 -9.95
C ARG A 286 -11.62 -12.86 -11.38
N MET A 287 -11.77 -11.55 -11.62
CA MET A 287 -11.70 -10.96 -12.96
C MET A 287 -10.27 -10.70 -13.43
N GLY A 288 -9.30 -10.69 -12.52
CA GLY A 288 -7.89 -10.48 -12.84
C GLY A 288 -6.96 -10.94 -11.73
N THR A 289 -5.69 -11.16 -12.10
CA THR A 289 -4.62 -11.55 -11.15
C THR A 289 -4.36 -10.49 -10.09
N PHE A 290 -4.64 -9.22 -10.40
CA PHE A 290 -4.53 -8.08 -9.48
C PHE A 290 -5.64 -8.01 -8.41
N MET A 291 -6.64 -8.90 -8.46
CA MET A 291 -7.67 -9.01 -7.44
C MET A 291 -7.35 -10.11 -6.43
N GLN A 292 -7.63 -9.87 -5.16
CA GLN A 292 -7.70 -10.92 -4.14
C GLN A 292 -9.14 -11.30 -3.89
N CYS A 293 -9.37 -12.60 -3.66
CA CYS A 293 -10.71 -13.14 -3.42
C CYS A 293 -10.70 -14.02 -2.18
N ALA A 294 -11.76 -13.94 -1.40
CA ALA A 294 -11.97 -14.75 -0.22
C ALA A 294 -13.44 -15.15 -0.10
N ALA A 295 -13.66 -16.24 0.63
CA ALA A 295 -14.99 -16.73 0.94
C ALA A 295 -15.15 -16.90 2.45
N GLY A 296 -16.38 -16.78 2.93
CA GLY A 296 -16.73 -16.96 4.33
C GLY A 296 -18.21 -17.33 4.48
N THR A 297 -18.57 -17.78 5.67
CA THR A 297 -19.96 -18.12 6.00
C THR A 297 -20.34 -17.45 7.31
N GLU A 298 -21.46 -16.74 7.31
CA GLU A 298 -22.12 -16.20 8.50
C GLU A 298 -23.18 -17.23 8.92
N ARG A 299 -22.74 -18.29 9.59
CA ARG A 299 -23.64 -19.29 10.20
C ARG A 299 -23.61 -19.16 11.71
N GLU A 300 -24.59 -18.45 12.24
CA GLU A 300 -24.80 -18.31 13.68
C GLU A 300 -25.89 -19.30 14.13
N ARG A 301 -25.72 -19.92 15.30
CA ARG A 301 -26.63 -20.99 15.78
C ARG A 301 -28.06 -20.50 16.05
N ASP A 302 -28.23 -19.21 16.24
CA ASP A 302 -29.47 -18.51 16.56
C ASP A 302 -30.11 -17.79 15.36
N LYS A 303 -29.50 -17.88 14.16
CA LYS A 303 -30.08 -17.32 12.94
C LYS A 303 -30.87 -18.38 12.16
N ALA A 304 -32.11 -18.03 11.80
CA ALA A 304 -33.02 -18.86 11.00
C ALA A 304 -32.66 -18.91 9.49
N TYR A 305 -31.52 -18.35 9.11
CA TYR A 305 -30.96 -18.34 7.76
C TYR A 305 -29.43 -18.31 7.83
N ASP A 306 -28.76 -18.80 6.79
CA ASP A 306 -27.31 -18.65 6.63
C ASP A 306 -26.98 -17.70 5.47
N VAL A 307 -25.77 -17.14 5.51
CA VAL A 307 -25.22 -16.33 4.42
C VAL A 307 -23.82 -16.81 4.07
N ASN A 308 -23.66 -17.31 2.85
CA ASN A 308 -22.34 -17.59 2.29
C ASN A 308 -21.87 -16.41 1.45
N SER A 309 -20.71 -15.88 1.76
CA SER A 309 -20.12 -14.74 1.08
C SER A 309 -18.91 -15.15 0.27
N TYR A 310 -18.85 -14.66 -0.96
CA TYR A 310 -17.65 -14.64 -1.79
C TYR A 310 -17.38 -13.18 -2.16
N TYR A 311 -16.18 -12.68 -1.93
CA TYR A 311 -15.84 -11.30 -2.25
C TYR A 311 -14.47 -11.21 -2.88
N CYS A 312 -14.34 -10.33 -3.85
CA CYS A 312 -13.08 -9.98 -4.48
C CYS A 312 -12.87 -8.48 -4.44
N TYR A 313 -11.62 -8.06 -4.29
CA TYR A 313 -11.23 -6.66 -4.22
C TYR A 313 -9.83 -6.45 -4.79
N THR A 314 -9.59 -5.26 -5.31
CA THR A 314 -8.24 -4.79 -5.65
C THR A 314 -7.49 -4.41 -4.38
N LEU A 315 -6.25 -4.87 -4.22
CA LEU A 315 -5.39 -4.49 -3.08
C LEU A 315 -4.81 -3.08 -3.19
N SER A 316 -4.75 -2.55 -4.40
CA SER A 316 -4.18 -1.23 -4.67
C SER A 316 -5.29 -0.21 -4.82
N TRP A 317 -5.10 0.95 -4.21
CA TRP A 317 -5.91 2.14 -4.42
C TRP A 317 -5.00 3.30 -4.78
N LEU A 318 -5.53 4.26 -5.51
CA LEU A 318 -4.88 5.53 -5.77
C LEU A 318 -5.22 6.50 -4.66
N TYR A 319 -4.18 7.05 -4.03
CA TYR A 319 -4.32 8.11 -3.06
C TYR A 319 -4.56 9.43 -3.79
N VAL A 320 -5.59 10.17 -3.41
CA VAL A 320 -5.81 11.53 -3.91
C VAL A 320 -5.56 12.54 -2.80
N ASP A 321 -6.21 12.35 -1.65
CA ASP A 321 -6.05 13.14 -0.43
C ASP A 321 -6.43 12.30 0.81
N PRO A 322 -6.29 12.79 2.05
CA PRO A 322 -6.54 12.00 3.26
C PRO A 322 -7.95 11.42 3.39
N LYS A 323 -8.94 11.99 2.69
CA LYS A 323 -10.36 11.60 2.71
C LYS A 323 -10.83 11.02 1.38
N LEU A 324 -9.94 10.87 0.40
CA LEU A 324 -10.25 10.34 -0.92
C LEU A 324 -9.19 9.36 -1.41
N GLN A 325 -9.61 8.10 -1.50
CA GLN A 325 -8.93 7.02 -2.21
C GLN A 325 -9.85 6.54 -3.33
N THR A 326 -9.27 6.09 -4.44
CA THR A 326 -10.02 5.75 -5.66
C THR A 326 -9.30 4.72 -6.52
N GLY A 327 -9.84 4.38 -7.69
CA GLY A 327 -9.22 3.50 -8.68
C GLY A 327 -9.36 2.02 -8.35
N THR A 328 -10.37 1.64 -7.57
CA THR A 328 -10.59 0.26 -7.12
C THR A 328 -11.75 -0.39 -7.89
N VAL A 329 -11.71 -1.72 -7.95
CA VAL A 329 -12.85 -2.55 -8.36
C VAL A 329 -13.05 -3.62 -7.30
N MET A 330 -14.28 -3.77 -6.85
CA MET A 330 -14.64 -4.72 -5.81
C MET A 330 -15.98 -5.35 -6.17
N PHE A 331 -16.16 -6.63 -5.84
CA PHE A 331 -17.48 -7.22 -5.89
C PHE A 331 -17.67 -8.25 -4.79
N ARG A 332 -18.93 -8.46 -4.41
CA ARG A 332 -19.33 -9.42 -3.39
C ARG A 332 -20.59 -10.13 -3.84
N HIS A 333 -20.61 -11.45 -3.64
CA HIS A 333 -21.77 -12.30 -3.76
C HIS A 333 -22.12 -12.83 -2.37
N ARG A 334 -23.36 -12.63 -1.93
CA ARG A 334 -23.95 -13.20 -0.72
C ARG A 334 -25.05 -14.14 -1.15
N VAL A 335 -24.93 -15.42 -0.85
CA VAL A 335 -25.98 -16.42 -1.06
C VAL A 335 -26.68 -16.62 0.27
N LEU A 336 -27.93 -16.19 0.35
CA LEU A 336 -28.80 -16.33 1.50
C LEU A 336 -29.59 -17.62 1.37
N ARG A 337 -29.64 -18.43 2.43
CA ARG A 337 -30.49 -19.62 2.48
C ARG A 337 -31.36 -19.61 3.72
N SER A 338 -32.67 -19.76 3.54
CA SER A 338 -33.59 -20.00 4.64
C SER A 338 -33.36 -21.40 5.23
N LEU A 339 -33.26 -21.47 6.56
CA LEU A 339 -33.24 -22.72 7.30
C LEU A 339 -34.62 -22.98 7.93
N GLU A 340 -35.22 -21.93 8.50
CA GLU A 340 -36.48 -22.01 9.26
C GLU A 340 -37.45 -20.87 8.93
N LEU A 341 -37.09 -19.94 8.04
CA LEU A 341 -37.96 -18.82 7.66
C LEU A 341 -39.00 -19.26 6.64
N ASP A 342 -40.25 -18.90 6.88
CA ASP A 342 -41.30 -18.93 5.88
C ASP A 342 -41.01 -17.92 4.74
N PRO A 343 -41.69 -18.04 3.58
CA PRO A 343 -41.40 -17.20 2.42
C PRO A 343 -41.51 -15.69 2.67
N LEU A 344 -42.45 -15.23 3.52
CA LEU A 344 -42.64 -13.81 3.80
C LEU A 344 -41.52 -13.26 4.68
N ARG A 345 -41.14 -14.00 5.73
CA ARG A 345 -40.00 -13.62 6.58
C ARG A 345 -38.69 -13.66 5.81
N PHE A 346 -38.51 -14.64 4.91
CA PHE A 346 -37.32 -14.70 4.05
C PHE A 346 -37.27 -13.52 3.07
N ALA A 347 -38.39 -13.15 2.45
CA ALA A 347 -38.47 -11.98 1.58
C ALA A 347 -38.18 -10.67 2.35
N HIS A 348 -38.61 -10.55 3.60
CA HIS A 348 -38.27 -9.41 4.45
C HIS A 348 -36.77 -9.31 4.73
N VAL A 349 -36.11 -10.43 5.05
CA VAL A 349 -34.65 -10.47 5.24
C VAL A 349 -33.92 -10.04 3.98
N GLN A 350 -34.35 -10.52 2.81
CA GLN A 350 -33.79 -10.10 1.53
C GLN A 350 -33.94 -8.58 1.33
N GLU A 351 -35.13 -8.01 1.49
CA GLU A 351 -35.32 -6.56 1.28
C GLU A 351 -34.47 -5.72 2.25
N MET A 352 -34.35 -6.14 3.52
CA MET A 352 -33.48 -5.47 4.49
C MET A 352 -32.01 -5.50 4.08
N GLN A 353 -31.50 -6.63 3.60
CA GLN A 353 -30.13 -6.72 3.09
C GLN A 353 -29.91 -5.91 1.81
N PHE A 354 -30.91 -5.82 0.94
CA PHE A 354 -30.82 -5.02 -0.29
C PHE A 354 -30.78 -3.51 -0.01
N ARG A 355 -31.62 -3.04 0.93
CA ARG A 355 -31.71 -1.63 1.33
C ARG A 355 -30.54 -1.13 2.15
N ALA A 356 -29.77 -2.02 2.78
CA ALA A 356 -28.59 -1.64 3.55
C ALA A 356 -27.72 -0.68 2.75
N ALA A 357 -27.25 0.41 3.37
CA ALA A 357 -26.49 1.45 2.68
C ALA A 357 -25.30 0.85 1.93
N VAL A 358 -24.94 1.45 0.79
CA VAL A 358 -23.67 1.14 0.11
C VAL A 358 -22.54 1.38 1.13
N SER A 359 -21.64 0.41 1.31
CA SER A 359 -20.66 0.45 2.42
C SER A 359 -19.58 1.52 2.29
N SER A 360 -19.66 2.43 1.30
CA SER A 360 -18.63 3.42 0.95
C SER A 360 -19.02 4.89 1.20
N ASP A 361 -19.96 5.15 2.11
CA ASP A 361 -20.34 6.52 2.51
C ASP A 361 -19.37 7.16 3.53
N TYR A 362 -18.10 6.73 3.53
CA TYR A 362 -17.04 7.37 4.32
C TYR A 362 -16.41 8.57 3.60
N THR A 363 -16.73 8.80 2.33
CA THR A 363 -16.14 9.92 1.57
C THR A 363 -16.92 11.20 1.83
N SER A 364 -16.20 12.24 2.25
CA SER A 364 -16.85 13.49 2.63
C SER A 364 -17.57 14.14 1.44
N ARG A 365 -18.68 14.85 1.70
CA ARG A 365 -19.40 15.68 0.70
C ARG A 365 -18.50 16.68 -0.03
N LYS A 366 -17.25 16.88 0.39
CA LYS A 366 -16.23 17.67 -0.31
C LYS A 366 -15.91 17.11 -1.70
N HIS A 367 -15.76 15.79 -1.85
CA HIS A 367 -15.18 15.19 -3.06
C HIS A 367 -16.22 14.76 -4.09
N HIS A 368 -17.43 14.40 -3.63
CA HIS A 368 -18.45 13.81 -4.48
C HIS A 368 -19.79 14.56 -4.39
N THR A 369 -20.60 14.38 -5.42
CA THR A 369 -22.05 14.59 -5.33
C THR A 369 -22.71 13.52 -4.47
N ALA A 370 -24.00 13.69 -4.16
CA ALA A 370 -24.80 12.58 -3.64
C ALA A 370 -24.94 11.48 -4.72
N TYR A 371 -25.20 10.25 -4.27
CA TYR A 371 -25.56 9.17 -5.19
C TYR A 371 -26.91 9.46 -5.85
N ALA A 372 -26.95 9.29 -7.17
CA ALA A 372 -28.18 9.17 -7.94
C ALA A 372 -28.37 7.70 -8.30
N CYS A 373 -29.48 7.11 -7.86
CA CYS A 373 -29.76 5.68 -8.02
C CYS A 373 -30.97 5.45 -8.92
N GLN A 374 -30.89 4.44 -9.77
CA GLN A 374 -32.01 3.90 -10.53
C GLN A 374 -32.18 2.43 -10.17
N ASP A 375 -33.39 2.04 -9.78
CA ASP A 375 -33.75 0.65 -9.56
C ASP A 375 -34.71 0.13 -10.64
N ARG A 376 -34.61 -1.17 -10.93
CA ARG A 376 -35.44 -1.86 -11.92
C ARG A 376 -35.46 -3.36 -11.65
N ILE A 377 -36.49 -4.02 -12.15
CA ILE A 377 -36.52 -5.48 -12.23
C ILE A 377 -36.04 -5.89 -13.62
N VAL A 378 -35.10 -6.82 -13.68
CA VAL A 378 -34.52 -7.33 -14.93
C VAL A 378 -34.68 -8.86 -15.01
N ALA A 379 -34.75 -9.38 -16.23
CA ALA A 379 -34.62 -10.81 -16.49
C ALA A 379 -33.14 -11.15 -16.67
N LEU A 380 -32.63 -12.03 -15.82
CA LEU A 380 -31.31 -12.67 -15.96
C LEU A 380 -31.51 -14.09 -16.50
N GLN A 381 -30.42 -14.82 -16.75
CA GLN A 381 -30.49 -16.18 -17.25
C GLN A 381 -31.07 -17.13 -16.17
N GLY A 382 -32.33 -17.54 -16.35
CA GLY A 382 -33.01 -18.47 -15.44
C GLY A 382 -33.57 -17.84 -14.16
N VAL A 383 -33.50 -16.51 -13.98
CA VAL A 383 -34.07 -15.84 -12.79
C VAL A 383 -34.39 -14.36 -13.05
N ARG A 384 -35.39 -13.79 -12.36
CA ARG A 384 -35.61 -12.33 -12.32
C ARG A 384 -34.84 -11.72 -11.16
N ALA A 385 -34.30 -10.52 -11.32
CA ALA A 385 -33.60 -9.83 -10.23
C ALA A 385 -34.05 -8.37 -10.10
N LYS A 386 -34.10 -7.88 -8.85
CA LYS A 386 -34.13 -6.45 -8.54
C LYS A 386 -32.70 -5.93 -8.63
N VAL A 387 -32.49 -4.90 -9.43
CA VAL A 387 -31.18 -4.27 -9.64
C VAL A 387 -31.28 -2.81 -9.23
N ALA A 388 -30.30 -2.32 -8.48
CA ALA A 388 -30.13 -0.90 -8.20
C ALA A 388 -28.74 -0.47 -8.67
N GLN A 389 -28.67 0.53 -9.55
CA GLN A 389 -27.44 1.12 -10.03
C GLN A 389 -27.34 2.56 -9.54
N CYS A 390 -26.30 2.85 -8.78
CA CYS A 390 -26.06 4.15 -8.16
C CYS A 390 -24.76 4.73 -8.68
N LEU A 391 -24.76 6.01 -9.06
CA LEU A 391 -23.55 6.74 -9.44
C LEU A 391 -23.43 8.03 -8.63
N ARG A 392 -22.20 8.44 -8.34
CA ARG A 392 -21.87 9.79 -7.87
C ARG A 392 -20.67 10.34 -8.62
N ARG A 393 -20.69 11.64 -8.91
CA ARG A 393 -19.64 12.31 -9.69
C ARG A 393 -18.55 12.87 -8.78
N TYR A 394 -17.30 12.84 -9.25
CA TYR A 394 -16.18 13.56 -8.64
C TYR A 394 -16.29 15.06 -8.95
N LYS A 395 -16.27 15.89 -7.91
CA LYS A 395 -16.42 17.36 -8.03
C LYS A 395 -15.18 18.04 -8.62
N LEU A 396 -13.99 17.51 -8.32
CA LEU A 396 -12.71 18.08 -8.76
C LEU A 396 -12.17 17.42 -10.04
N PHE A 397 -12.66 16.23 -10.39
CA PHE A 397 -12.13 15.43 -11.50
C PHE A 397 -13.25 15.04 -12.44
N ASP A 398 -13.58 15.95 -13.35
CA ASP A 398 -14.69 15.79 -14.29
C ASP A 398 -14.57 14.54 -15.15
N GLY A 399 -15.69 13.84 -15.32
CA GLY A 399 -15.76 12.59 -16.08
C GLY A 399 -15.42 11.33 -15.30
N LEU A 400 -15.12 11.45 -14.00
CA LEU A 400 -14.96 10.31 -13.10
C LEU A 400 -16.16 10.15 -12.17
N TYR A 401 -16.47 8.89 -11.87
CA TYR A 401 -17.61 8.48 -11.07
C TYR A 401 -17.22 7.33 -10.13
N ASP A 402 -17.87 7.28 -8.97
CA ASP A 402 -18.02 6.02 -8.25
C ASP A 402 -19.35 5.41 -8.68
N MET A 403 -19.35 4.10 -8.92
CA MET A 403 -20.52 3.33 -9.32
C MET A 403 -20.71 2.13 -8.40
N VAL A 404 -21.95 1.92 -7.96
CA VAL A 404 -22.36 0.73 -7.21
C VAL A 404 -23.55 0.09 -7.90
N LEU A 405 -23.42 -1.19 -8.22
CA LEU A 405 -24.46 -2.03 -8.78
C LEU A 405 -24.84 -3.09 -7.76
N LYS A 406 -26.10 -3.10 -7.32
CA LYS A 406 -26.69 -4.13 -6.45
C LYS A 406 -27.66 -4.99 -7.22
N VAL A 407 -27.65 -6.28 -6.95
CA VAL A 407 -28.49 -7.29 -7.59
C VAL A 407 -29.08 -8.19 -6.51
N ALA A 408 -30.39 -8.39 -6.48
CA ALA A 408 -31.07 -9.37 -5.64
C ALA A 408 -31.98 -10.25 -6.50
N THR A 409 -31.74 -11.55 -6.54
CA THR A 409 -32.61 -12.49 -7.26
C THR A 409 -33.97 -12.62 -6.58
N LEU A 410 -35.03 -12.78 -7.37
CA LEU A 410 -36.41 -12.83 -6.91
C LEU A 410 -37.05 -14.18 -7.22
N GLY A 411 -38.07 -14.55 -6.43
CA GLY A 411 -39.01 -15.61 -6.77
C GLY A 411 -38.69 -17.01 -6.22
N ASP A 412 -37.66 -17.15 -5.38
CA ASP A 412 -37.45 -18.35 -4.57
C ASP A 412 -37.84 -18.08 -3.12
N SER A 413 -38.44 -19.07 -2.45
CA SER A 413 -38.85 -18.97 -1.06
C SER A 413 -37.75 -19.28 -0.04
N SER A 414 -36.61 -19.81 -0.49
CA SER A 414 -35.60 -20.39 0.40
C SER A 414 -34.15 -20.08 0.02
N LEU A 415 -33.89 -19.58 -1.18
CA LEU A 415 -32.55 -19.28 -1.66
C LEU A 415 -32.52 -17.92 -2.39
N ALA A 416 -31.54 -17.07 -2.11
CA ALA A 416 -31.39 -15.81 -2.83
C ALA A 416 -29.91 -15.46 -3.05
N LEU A 417 -29.62 -14.86 -4.19
CA LEU A 417 -28.34 -14.23 -4.48
C LEU A 417 -28.46 -12.72 -4.31
N HIS A 418 -27.58 -12.16 -3.50
CA HIS A 418 -27.31 -10.74 -3.41
C HIS A 418 -25.90 -10.47 -3.96
N SER A 419 -25.79 -9.76 -5.07
CA SER A 419 -24.49 -9.38 -5.64
C SER A 419 -24.31 -7.86 -5.59
N GLU A 420 -23.11 -7.41 -5.28
CA GLU A 420 -22.70 -6.02 -5.32
C GLU A 420 -21.42 -5.89 -6.13
N LEU A 421 -21.38 -4.98 -7.10
CA LEU A 421 -20.18 -4.55 -7.82
C LEU A 421 -19.96 -3.06 -7.51
N GLN A 422 -18.75 -2.71 -7.12
CA GLN A 422 -18.32 -1.34 -6.85
C GLN A 422 -17.10 -1.00 -7.70
N MET A 423 -17.11 0.18 -8.30
CA MET A 423 -16.01 0.75 -9.06
C MET A 423 -15.81 2.20 -8.62
N ASP A 424 -14.59 2.56 -8.24
CA ASP A 424 -14.29 3.91 -7.76
C ASP A 424 -13.38 4.65 -8.76
N GLY A 425 -13.75 5.89 -9.12
CA GLY A 425 -12.96 6.76 -10.01
C GLY A 425 -12.85 6.28 -11.44
N VAL A 426 -13.96 5.83 -12.02
CA VAL A 426 -14.05 5.30 -13.38
C VAL A 426 -14.85 6.22 -14.29
N SER A 427 -14.67 6.10 -15.61
CA SER A 427 -15.54 6.77 -16.58
C SER A 427 -16.96 6.20 -16.54
N TYR A 428 -17.94 6.99 -16.97
CA TYR A 428 -19.33 6.56 -17.04
C TYR A 428 -19.49 5.36 -17.97
N GLU A 429 -18.84 5.42 -19.14
CA GLU A 429 -18.89 4.39 -20.18
C GLU A 429 -18.36 3.06 -19.65
N HIS A 430 -17.17 3.07 -19.02
CA HIS A 430 -16.59 1.87 -18.42
C HIS A 430 -17.47 1.31 -17.30
N ALA A 431 -18.01 2.16 -16.42
CA ALA A 431 -18.90 1.74 -15.36
C ALA A 431 -20.16 1.04 -15.89
N MET A 432 -20.77 1.57 -16.95
CA MET A 432 -21.96 0.98 -17.57
C MET A 432 -21.64 -0.33 -18.28
N GLU A 433 -20.54 -0.37 -19.03
CA GLU A 433 -20.10 -1.56 -19.75
C GLU A 433 -19.85 -2.74 -18.79
N LEU A 434 -19.05 -2.53 -17.73
CA LEU A 434 -18.76 -3.60 -16.78
C LEU A 434 -20.01 -4.03 -16.01
N SER A 435 -20.89 -3.08 -15.65
CA SER A 435 -22.19 -3.39 -15.02
C SER A 435 -23.05 -4.31 -15.89
N HIS A 436 -23.12 -4.04 -17.19
CA HIS A 436 -23.89 -4.86 -18.13
C HIS A 436 -23.34 -6.29 -18.19
N ARG A 437 -22.04 -6.42 -18.44
CA ARG A 437 -21.36 -7.72 -18.53
C ARG A 437 -21.45 -8.51 -17.22
N PHE A 438 -21.38 -7.82 -16.07
CA PHE A 438 -21.56 -8.43 -14.76
C PHE A 438 -22.96 -9.05 -14.59
N LEU A 439 -24.01 -8.35 -15.02
CA LEU A 439 -25.38 -8.86 -14.99
C LEU A 439 -25.58 -10.04 -15.94
N GLU A 440 -25.06 -9.96 -17.16
CA GLU A 440 -25.16 -11.03 -18.18
C GLU A 440 -24.53 -12.35 -17.73
N THR A 441 -23.53 -12.26 -16.85
CA THR A 441 -22.81 -13.42 -16.31
C THR A 441 -23.60 -14.15 -15.22
N ILE A 442 -24.56 -13.48 -14.56
CA ILE A 442 -25.34 -14.08 -13.48
C ILE A 442 -26.41 -15.01 -14.06
N ARG A 443 -26.34 -16.28 -13.66
CA ARG A 443 -27.27 -17.33 -14.08
C ARG A 443 -27.75 -18.16 -12.90
N TRP A 444 -28.98 -18.65 -12.99
CA TRP A 444 -29.50 -19.68 -12.10
C TRP A 444 -29.84 -20.93 -12.91
N ASN A 445 -29.17 -22.04 -12.61
CA ASN A 445 -29.50 -23.35 -13.15
C ASN A 445 -30.62 -23.95 -12.29
N ARG A 446 -31.86 -23.88 -12.78
CA ARG A 446 -33.03 -24.53 -12.18
C ARG A 446 -33.48 -25.73 -12.99
#